data_AF-A0A3B5MB72-F1
#
_entry.id   AF-A0A3B5MB72-F1
#
_cell.length_a   1.000
_cell.length_b   1.000
_cell.length_c   1.000
_cell.angle_alpha   90.00
_cell.angle_beta   90.00
_cell.angle_gamma   90.00
#
_symmetry.space_group_name_H-M   'P 1'
#
loop_
_entity.id
_entity.type
_entity.pdbx_description
1 polymer ?
#
loop_
_entity_poly.entity_id
_entity_poly.type
_entity_poly.pdbx_seq_one_letter_code
_entity_poly.pdbx_strand_id
1 'polypeptide(L)'
;LCFYSQLQTFQVPSCDNKDELTSGVAIAHVLYRRDPSWFNETWLGRIKEESEANWRLKVSNLKKVLKSMLEYYHDVLGQQVSDEHLPDVRLLEERNTVYMQRTCELEEELRRANAVRGQLDTYKRQQAHEHHTRHTAEAMKAEKWQFEYKNLYDKYDALLKEKERLISERDSLREANDELRCAQVQQGCLLSDGDVTVGNLAAEIMPTEL
;
A
#
# COMPACT_ATOMS: atom_id res chain seq x y z
N LEU A 1 35.97 -26.78 47.54
CA LEU A 1 36.72 -25.57 47.97
C LEU A 1 38.11 -25.45 47.33
N CYS A 2 38.86 -26.55 47.06
CA CYS A 2 40.20 -26.47 46.43
C CYS A 2 40.24 -26.04 44.95
N PHE A 3 39.18 -26.27 44.16
CA PHE A 3 39.19 -25.93 42.73
C PHE A 3 38.96 -24.42 42.47
N TYR A 4 38.10 -23.80 43.28
CA TYR A 4 37.80 -22.36 43.20
C TYR A 4 39.01 -21.50 43.62
N SER A 5 39.80 -21.99 44.59
CA SER A 5 41.03 -21.32 45.04
C SER A 5 42.19 -21.51 44.07
N GLN A 6 42.28 -22.63 43.34
CA GLN A 6 43.29 -22.80 42.30
C GLN A 6 43.00 -21.97 41.05
N LEU A 7 41.73 -21.72 40.72
CA LEU A 7 41.34 -20.85 39.60
C LEU A 7 41.74 -19.39 39.81
N GLN A 8 41.75 -18.88 41.06
CA GLN A 8 42.15 -17.50 41.38
C GLN A 8 43.66 -17.23 41.27
N THR A 9 44.52 -18.26 41.24
CA THR A 9 45.96 -18.11 40.97
C THR A 9 46.30 -18.02 39.48
N PHE A 10 45.33 -18.22 38.57
CA PHE A 10 45.55 -18.02 37.14
C PHE A 10 45.20 -16.58 36.79
N GLN A 11 46.20 -15.76 36.51
CA GLN A 11 46.02 -14.58 35.65
C GLN A 11 45.66 -15.06 34.24
N VAL A 12 44.41 -15.50 34.09
CA VAL A 12 43.79 -15.70 32.79
C VAL A 12 43.62 -14.29 32.21
N PRO A 13 44.14 -14.00 31.01
CA PRO A 13 43.84 -12.73 30.35
C PRO A 13 42.33 -12.57 30.32
N SER A 14 41.84 -11.42 30.78
CA SER A 14 40.43 -11.08 30.74
C SER A 14 39.91 -11.39 29.33
N CYS A 15 38.99 -12.35 29.24
CA CYS A 15 38.33 -12.63 27.97
C CYS A 15 37.34 -11.49 27.79
N ASP A 16 37.77 -10.38 27.17
CA ASP A 16 36.99 -9.15 27.09
C ASP A 16 35.77 -9.30 26.18
N ASN A 17 35.72 -10.37 25.37
CA ASN A 17 34.61 -10.67 24.46
C ASN A 17 34.06 -12.09 24.65
N LYS A 18 32.72 -12.18 24.83
CA LYS A 18 31.98 -13.44 24.90
C LYS A 18 32.13 -14.27 23.62
N ASP A 19 32.34 -13.63 22.47
CA ASP A 19 32.48 -14.33 21.18
C ASP A 19 33.80 -15.11 21.05
N GLU A 20 34.87 -14.64 21.69
CA GLU A 20 36.19 -15.32 21.70
C GLU A 20 36.17 -16.63 22.51
N LEU A 21 35.28 -16.71 23.51
CA LEU A 21 35.05 -17.94 24.27
C LEU A 21 34.21 -18.94 23.47
N THR A 22 33.19 -18.46 22.74
CA THR A 22 32.33 -19.33 21.93
C THR A 22 33.03 -19.95 20.72
N SER A 23 34.16 -19.39 20.26
CA SER A 23 34.95 -19.93 19.16
C SER A 23 35.88 -21.08 19.56
N GLY A 24 36.13 -21.25 20.87
CA GLY A 24 37.10 -22.20 21.41
C GLY A 24 38.58 -21.81 21.23
N VAL A 25 38.87 -20.71 20.51
CA VAL A 25 40.24 -20.25 20.21
C VAL A 25 40.93 -19.72 21.47
N ALA A 26 40.26 -18.83 22.22
CA ALA A 26 40.82 -18.29 23.47
C ALA A 26 41.12 -19.39 24.49
N ILE A 27 40.23 -20.38 24.62
CA ILE A 27 40.41 -21.53 25.52
C ILE A 27 41.63 -22.36 25.09
N ALA A 28 41.80 -22.59 23.79
CA ALA A 28 42.94 -23.33 23.27
C ALA A 28 44.29 -22.65 23.57
N HIS A 29 44.36 -21.33 23.42
CA HIS A 29 45.58 -20.58 23.75
C HIS A 29 45.89 -20.60 25.26
N VAL A 30 44.88 -20.56 26.12
CA VAL A 30 45.07 -20.69 27.57
C VAL A 30 45.63 -22.08 27.93
N LEU A 31 45.12 -23.13 27.29
CA LEU A 31 45.60 -24.50 27.50
C LEU A 31 47.04 -24.71 27.02
N TYR A 32 47.37 -24.19 25.82
CA TYR A 32 48.73 -24.16 25.29
C TYR A 32 49.71 -23.50 26.26
N ARG A 33 49.34 -22.33 26.81
CA ARG A 33 50.19 -21.60 27.76
C ARG A 33 50.42 -22.37 29.07
N ARG A 34 49.45 -23.19 29.48
CA ARG A 34 49.50 -23.89 30.77
C ARG A 34 50.37 -25.13 30.74
N ASP A 35 50.28 -25.91 29.67
CA ASP A 35 51.09 -27.10 29.50
C ASP A 35 51.44 -27.31 28.02
N PRO A 36 52.51 -26.64 27.53
CA PRO A 36 52.93 -26.73 26.14
C PRO A 36 53.42 -28.14 25.74
N SER A 37 53.72 -29.00 26.72
CA SER A 37 54.18 -30.36 26.45
C SER A 37 53.04 -31.24 25.93
N TRP A 38 51.84 -31.06 26.49
CA TRP A 38 50.62 -31.73 26.07
C TRP A 38 49.85 -30.95 25.01
N PHE A 39 49.51 -29.70 25.32
CA PHE A 39 48.84 -28.78 24.41
C PHE A 39 49.90 -28.08 23.55
N ASN A 40 50.56 -28.82 22.67
CA ASN A 40 51.65 -28.30 21.84
C ASN A 40 51.17 -27.56 20.58
N GLU A 41 52.11 -26.99 19.81
CA GLU A 41 51.82 -26.27 18.56
C GLU A 41 51.04 -27.11 17.54
N THR A 42 51.30 -28.42 17.47
CA THR A 42 50.59 -29.32 16.54
C THR A 42 49.12 -29.48 16.93
N TRP A 43 48.82 -29.53 18.22
CA TRP A 43 47.44 -29.54 18.71
C TRP A 43 46.76 -28.17 18.49
N LEU A 44 47.44 -27.08 18.86
CA LEU A 44 46.92 -25.73 18.72
C LEU A 44 46.57 -25.41 17.26
N GLY A 45 47.41 -25.83 16.30
CA GLY A 45 47.16 -25.68 14.86
C GLY A 45 45.92 -26.42 14.33
N ARG A 46 45.30 -27.32 15.11
CA ARG A 46 44.02 -27.97 14.75
C ARG A 46 42.81 -27.10 15.08
N ILE A 47 42.98 -26.09 15.92
CA ILE A 47 41.95 -25.12 16.30
C ILE A 47 42.02 -23.99 15.28
N LYS A 48 40.96 -23.83 14.48
CA LYS A 48 40.96 -22.86 13.38
C LYS A 48 40.33 -21.54 13.83
N GLU A 49 41.01 -20.45 13.53
CA GLU A 49 40.49 -19.10 13.71
C GLU A 49 39.87 -18.63 12.38
N GLU A 50 38.56 -18.35 12.38
CA GLU A 50 37.84 -17.76 11.23
C GLU A 50 36.92 -16.62 11.70
N SER A 51 36.55 -15.77 10.73
CA SER A 51 35.60 -14.66 10.90
C SER A 51 34.23 -15.12 11.47
N GLU A 52 33.60 -14.20 12.18
CA GLU A 52 32.63 -14.34 13.28
C GLU A 52 31.38 -15.23 13.05
N ALA A 53 31.08 -15.68 11.82
CA ALA A 53 29.79 -16.27 11.47
C ALA A 53 29.76 -17.81 11.34
N ASN A 54 30.89 -18.52 11.38
CA ASN A 54 30.91 -19.96 11.14
C ASN A 54 30.61 -20.81 12.40
N TRP A 55 29.35 -20.86 12.83
CA TRP A 55 28.95 -21.58 14.05
C TRP A 55 29.32 -23.07 14.04
N ARG A 56 29.30 -23.73 12.87
CA ARG A 56 29.71 -25.15 12.74
C ARG A 56 31.18 -25.33 13.09
N LEU A 57 32.02 -24.38 12.66
CA LEU A 57 33.43 -24.38 13.02
C LEU A 57 33.64 -24.10 14.50
N LYS A 58 32.90 -23.12 15.07
CA LYS A 58 32.93 -22.84 16.52
C LYS A 58 32.61 -24.09 17.34
N VAL A 59 31.54 -24.82 17.00
CA VAL A 59 31.19 -26.11 17.62
C VAL A 59 32.29 -27.16 17.43
N SER A 60 32.88 -27.27 16.24
CA SER A 60 33.99 -28.19 15.95
C SER A 60 35.22 -27.92 16.81
N ASN A 61 35.59 -26.64 16.98
CA ASN A 61 36.69 -26.23 17.84
C ASN A 61 36.41 -26.58 19.31
N LEU A 62 35.21 -26.26 19.81
CA LEU A 62 34.81 -26.59 21.19
C LEU A 62 34.84 -28.11 21.44
N LYS A 63 34.41 -28.94 20.49
CA LYS A 63 34.53 -30.41 20.59
C LYS A 63 35.98 -30.87 20.72
N LYS A 64 36.90 -30.29 19.94
CA LYS A 64 38.34 -30.63 19.99
C LYS A 64 38.96 -30.21 21.33
N VAL A 65 38.66 -29.00 21.78
CA VAL A 65 39.14 -28.47 23.07
C VAL A 65 38.64 -29.36 24.22
N LEU A 66 37.33 -29.65 24.26
CA LEU A 66 36.74 -30.48 25.30
C LEU A 66 37.36 -31.90 25.31
N LYS A 67 37.53 -32.50 24.13
CA LYS A 67 38.14 -33.83 24.00
C LYS A 67 39.56 -33.85 24.57
N SER A 68 40.42 -32.90 24.17
CA SER A 68 41.81 -32.89 24.65
C SER A 68 41.95 -32.49 26.11
N MET A 69 41.03 -31.68 26.66
CA MET A 69 40.96 -31.46 28.10
C MET A 69 40.62 -32.76 28.84
N LEU A 70 39.63 -33.52 28.37
CA LEU A 70 39.25 -34.80 28.98
C LEU A 70 40.40 -35.81 28.97
N GLU A 71 41.08 -35.95 27.83
CA GLU A 71 42.27 -36.79 27.70
C GLU A 71 43.37 -36.34 28.68
N TYR A 72 43.60 -35.04 28.84
CA TYR A 72 44.56 -34.51 29.82
C TYR A 72 44.20 -34.86 31.27
N TYR A 73 42.94 -34.69 31.67
CA TYR A 73 42.49 -35.04 33.02
C TYR A 73 42.70 -36.52 33.32
N HIS A 74 42.42 -37.39 32.35
CA HIS A 74 42.58 -38.83 32.50
C HIS A 74 44.06 -39.26 32.48
N ASP A 75 44.80 -38.88 31.45
CA ASP A 75 46.13 -39.43 31.15
C ASP A 75 47.25 -38.75 31.93
N VAL A 76 47.12 -37.45 32.24
CA VAL A 76 48.15 -36.66 32.92
C VAL A 76 47.82 -36.47 34.39
N LEU A 77 46.57 -36.13 34.71
CA LEU A 77 46.16 -35.86 36.09
C LEU A 77 45.63 -37.10 36.83
N GLY A 78 45.35 -38.20 36.11
CA GLY A 78 44.81 -39.43 36.70
C GLY A 78 43.42 -39.23 37.33
N GLN A 79 42.67 -38.21 36.89
CA GLN A 79 41.37 -37.84 37.45
C GLN A 79 40.24 -38.14 36.47
N GLN A 80 39.19 -38.78 36.97
CA GLN A 80 37.97 -38.97 36.20
C GLN A 80 37.05 -37.76 36.35
N VAL A 81 36.76 -37.10 35.23
CA VAL A 81 35.76 -36.02 35.18
C VAL A 81 34.37 -36.64 35.08
N SER A 82 33.48 -36.31 36.02
CA SER A 82 32.07 -36.73 35.97
C SER A 82 31.35 -36.06 34.81
N ASP A 83 30.45 -36.79 34.15
CA ASP A 83 29.65 -36.36 32.99
C ASP A 83 28.82 -35.10 33.29
N GLU A 84 28.45 -34.89 34.56
CA GLU A 84 27.72 -33.69 35.04
C GLU A 84 28.51 -32.38 34.83
N HIS A 85 29.85 -32.44 34.78
CA HIS A 85 30.70 -31.27 34.64
C HIS A 85 31.13 -31.02 33.20
N LEU A 86 30.66 -31.82 32.24
CA LEU A 86 31.02 -31.69 30.83
C LEU A 86 30.11 -30.67 30.13
N PRO A 87 30.69 -29.65 29.47
CA PRO A 87 29.92 -28.76 28.61
C PRO A 87 29.18 -29.56 27.53
N ASP A 88 27.86 -29.38 27.43
CA ASP A 88 27.06 -30.07 26.44
C ASP A 88 27.13 -29.38 25.07
N VAL A 89 28.28 -29.59 24.40
CA VAL A 89 28.53 -29.07 23.06
C VAL A 89 27.58 -29.70 22.02
N ARG A 90 26.98 -30.87 22.30
CA ARG A 90 25.98 -31.50 21.42
C ARG A 90 24.64 -30.79 21.52
N LEU A 91 24.17 -30.46 22.72
CA LEU A 91 22.95 -29.67 22.89
C LEU A 91 23.07 -28.29 22.24
N LEU A 92 24.25 -27.68 22.25
CA LEU A 92 24.51 -26.43 21.52
C LEU A 92 24.39 -26.60 20.00
N GLU A 93 24.83 -27.72 19.44
CA GLU A 93 24.70 -28.05 18.02
C GLU A 93 23.23 -28.28 17.62
N GLU A 94 22.48 -29.02 18.43
CA GLU A 94 21.06 -29.27 18.23
C GLU A 94 20.25 -27.97 18.26
N ARG A 95 20.47 -27.13 19.28
CA ARG A 95 19.78 -25.83 19.41
C ARG A 95 20.10 -24.89 18.26
N ASN A 96 21.36 -24.84 17.80
CA ASN A 96 21.74 -24.03 16.63
C ASN A 96 21.08 -24.53 15.34
N THR A 97 20.97 -25.86 15.18
CA THR A 97 20.32 -26.45 14.01
C THR A 97 18.82 -26.10 13.97
N VAL A 98 18.13 -26.23 15.11
CA VAL A 98 16.72 -25.84 15.24
C VAL A 98 16.54 -24.33 14.99
N TYR A 99 17.41 -23.50 15.56
CA TYR A 99 17.38 -22.06 15.35
C TYR A 99 17.56 -21.69 13.87
N MET A 100 18.54 -22.29 13.19
CA MET A 100 18.74 -22.09 11.75
C MET A 100 17.53 -22.52 10.94
N GLN A 101 16.98 -23.70 11.22
CA GLN A 101 15.80 -24.19 10.52
C GLN A 101 14.62 -23.23 10.68
N ARG A 102 14.37 -22.78 11.92
CA ARG A 102 13.32 -21.81 12.20
C ARG A 102 13.56 -20.47 11.51
N THR A 103 14.81 -20.03 11.43
CA THR A 103 15.17 -18.80 10.70
C THR A 103 14.86 -18.93 9.22
N CYS A 104 15.23 -20.05 8.58
CA CYS A 104 14.89 -20.31 7.19
C CYS A 104 13.37 -20.37 6.95
N GLU A 105 12.60 -21.03 7.83
CA GLU A 105 11.14 -21.08 7.74
C GLU A 105 10.53 -19.66 7.76
N LEU A 106 10.97 -18.82 8.69
CA LEU A 106 10.51 -17.42 8.80
C LEU A 106 10.88 -16.59 7.57
N GLU A 107 12.06 -16.79 6.99
CA GLU A 107 12.47 -16.12 5.75
C GLU A 107 11.59 -16.51 4.56
N GLU A 108 11.20 -17.78 4.48
CA GLU A 108 10.27 -18.24 3.46
C GLU A 108 8.85 -17.67 3.64
N GLU A 109 8.34 -17.66 4.87
CA GLU A 109 7.07 -17.04 5.21
C GLU A 109 7.06 -15.55 4.85
N LEU A 110 8.13 -14.83 5.20
CA LEU A 110 8.30 -13.42 4.83
C LEU A 110 8.32 -13.24 3.31
N ARG A 111 9.00 -14.12 2.58
CA ARG A 111 9.02 -14.10 1.11
C ARG A 111 7.62 -14.29 0.53
N ARG A 112 6.85 -15.26 1.03
CA ARG A 112 5.46 -15.51 0.61
C ARG A 112 4.56 -14.31 0.93
N ALA A 113 4.66 -13.76 2.13
CA ALA A 113 3.90 -12.59 2.56
C ALA A 113 4.19 -11.36 1.69
N ASN A 114 5.47 -11.13 1.35
CA ASN A 114 5.88 -10.04 0.48
C ASN A 114 5.33 -10.20 -0.95
N ALA A 115 5.28 -11.42 -1.48
CA ALA A 115 4.67 -11.70 -2.78
C ALA A 115 3.18 -11.36 -2.80
N VAL A 116 2.43 -11.82 -1.79
CA VAL A 116 0.99 -11.52 -1.65
C VAL A 116 0.76 -10.01 -1.49
N ARG A 117 1.58 -9.32 -0.68
CA ARG A 117 1.52 -7.87 -0.53
C ARG A 117 1.74 -7.15 -1.87
N GLY A 118 2.74 -7.55 -2.64
CA GLY A 118 3.00 -6.97 -3.96
C GLY A 118 1.85 -7.16 -4.95
N GLN A 119 1.19 -8.32 -4.91
CA GLN A 119 -0.03 -8.56 -5.71
C GLN A 119 -1.17 -7.63 -5.28
N LEU A 120 -1.42 -7.50 -3.98
CA LEU A 120 -2.46 -6.61 -3.45
C LEU A 120 -2.21 -5.14 -3.82
N ASP A 121 -0.96 -4.67 -3.75
CA ASP A 121 -0.60 -3.30 -4.12
C ASP A 121 -0.83 -3.03 -5.61
N THR A 122 -0.63 -4.05 -6.45
CA THR A 122 -0.91 -3.97 -7.89
C THR A 122 -2.41 -3.90 -8.14
N TYR A 123 -3.20 -4.75 -7.48
CA TYR A 123 -4.66 -4.72 -7.58
C TYR A 123 -5.25 -3.38 -7.12
N LYS A 124 -4.79 -2.87 -5.97
CA LYS A 124 -5.21 -1.56 -5.45
C LYS A 124 -4.89 -0.42 -6.42
N ARG A 125 -3.70 -0.43 -7.03
CA ARG A 125 -3.31 0.57 -8.06
C ARG A 125 -4.20 0.47 -9.29
N GLN A 126 -4.49 -0.74 -9.76
CA GLN A 126 -5.37 -0.96 -10.92
C GLN A 126 -6.79 -0.45 -10.63
N GLN A 127 -7.35 -0.80 -9.47
CA GLN A 127 -8.67 -0.32 -9.05
C GLN A 127 -8.72 1.21 -8.95
N ALA A 128 -7.71 1.84 -8.35
CA ALA A 128 -7.64 3.30 -8.26
C ALA A 128 -7.60 3.95 -9.65
N HIS A 129 -6.84 3.38 -10.59
CA HIS A 129 -6.76 3.88 -11.96
C HIS A 129 -8.10 3.73 -12.70
N GLU A 130 -8.76 2.58 -12.57
CA GLU A 130 -10.08 2.35 -13.16
C GLU A 130 -11.14 3.32 -12.63
N HIS A 131 -11.19 3.51 -11.30
CA HIS A 131 -12.08 4.49 -10.69
C HIS A 131 -11.80 5.91 -11.17
N HIS A 132 -10.53 6.32 -11.22
CA HIS A 132 -10.15 7.64 -11.72
C HIS A 132 -10.59 7.84 -13.17
N THR A 133 -10.32 6.87 -14.04
CA THR A 133 -10.74 6.94 -15.45
C THR A 133 -12.25 7.01 -15.59
N ARG A 134 -13.00 6.23 -14.81
CA ARG A 134 -14.46 6.25 -14.81
C ARG A 134 -15.01 7.60 -14.36
N HIS A 135 -14.50 8.14 -13.26
CA HIS A 135 -14.90 9.46 -12.77
C HIS A 135 -14.63 10.56 -13.80
N THR A 136 -13.47 10.54 -14.44
CA THR A 136 -13.13 11.51 -15.49
C THR A 136 -14.05 11.39 -16.70
N ALA A 137 -14.37 10.18 -17.14
CA ALA A 137 -15.30 9.96 -18.25
C ALA A 137 -16.73 10.42 -17.93
N GLU A 138 -17.21 10.16 -16.72
CA GLU A 138 -18.53 10.61 -16.24
C GLU A 138 -18.58 12.15 -16.11
N ALA A 139 -17.50 12.78 -15.64
CA ALA A 139 -17.37 14.23 -15.58
C ALA A 139 -17.44 14.89 -16.97
N MET A 140 -16.65 14.38 -17.93
CA MET A 140 -16.69 14.87 -19.32
C MET A 140 -18.08 14.71 -19.95
N LYS A 141 -18.78 13.61 -19.66
CA LYS A 141 -20.15 13.40 -20.13
C LYS A 141 -21.11 14.43 -19.53
N ALA A 142 -20.98 14.73 -18.24
CA ALA A 142 -21.78 15.75 -17.57
C ALA A 142 -21.55 17.14 -18.18
N GLU A 143 -20.29 17.51 -18.43
CA GLU A 143 -19.93 18.77 -19.10
C GLU A 143 -20.56 18.88 -20.49
N LYS A 144 -20.54 17.79 -21.26
CA LYS A 144 -21.20 17.74 -22.57
C LYS A 144 -22.70 18.00 -22.47
N TRP A 145 -23.39 17.31 -21.55
CA TRP A 145 -24.83 17.52 -21.35
C TRP A 145 -25.16 18.92 -20.84
N GLN A 146 -24.31 19.51 -20.00
CA GLN A 146 -24.47 20.90 -19.57
C GLN A 146 -24.40 21.88 -20.74
N PHE A 147 -23.45 21.67 -21.66
CA PHE A 147 -23.35 22.48 -22.88
C PHE A 147 -24.59 22.32 -23.77
N GLU A 148 -25.02 21.08 -24.03
CA GLU A 148 -26.20 20.80 -24.85
C GLU A 148 -27.48 21.38 -24.23
N TYR A 149 -27.66 21.24 -22.91
CA TYR A 149 -28.76 21.83 -22.18
C TYR A 149 -28.77 23.35 -22.32
N LYS A 150 -27.63 24.02 -22.11
CA LYS A 150 -27.52 25.47 -22.25
C LYS A 150 -27.90 25.93 -23.66
N ASN A 151 -27.36 25.27 -24.68
CA ASN A 151 -27.67 25.59 -26.08
C ASN A 151 -29.17 25.41 -26.40
N LEU A 152 -29.80 24.38 -25.85
CA LEU A 152 -31.24 24.16 -26.05
C LEU A 152 -32.08 25.19 -25.29
N TYR A 153 -31.65 25.54 -24.07
CA TYR A 153 -32.27 26.58 -23.26
C TYR A 153 -32.21 27.95 -23.94
N ASP A 154 -31.05 28.33 -24.50
CA ASP A 154 -30.88 29.58 -25.23
C ASP A 154 -31.81 29.66 -26.45
N LYS A 155 -32.02 28.53 -27.16
CA LYS A 155 -32.99 28.44 -28.27
C LYS A 155 -34.44 28.58 -27.79
N TYR A 156 -34.79 27.93 -26.67
CA TYR A 156 -36.11 28.06 -26.06
C TYR A 156 -36.40 29.50 -25.66
N ASP A 157 -35.45 30.17 -25.01
CA ASP A 157 -35.57 31.58 -24.61
C ASP A 157 -35.76 32.51 -25.83
N ALA A 158 -35.03 32.27 -26.92
CA ALA A 158 -35.21 33.01 -28.17
C ALA A 158 -36.61 32.82 -28.77
N LEU A 159 -37.12 31.59 -28.79
CA LEU A 159 -38.49 31.31 -29.26
C LEU A 159 -39.56 31.90 -28.35
N LEU A 160 -39.33 31.91 -27.04
CA LEU A 160 -40.24 32.51 -26.07
C LEU A 160 -40.37 34.02 -26.31
N LYS A 161 -39.25 34.72 -26.53
CA LYS A 161 -39.23 36.15 -26.88
C LYS A 161 -39.94 36.43 -28.20
N GLU A 162 -39.73 35.60 -29.22
CA GLU A 162 -40.39 35.77 -30.51
C GLU A 162 -41.90 35.55 -30.41
N LYS A 163 -42.35 34.59 -29.61
CA LYS A 163 -43.77 34.38 -29.30
C LYS A 163 -44.38 35.63 -28.66
N GLU A 164 -43.72 36.22 -27.66
CA GLU A 164 -44.20 37.46 -27.02
C GLU A 164 -44.26 38.65 -27.99
N ARG A 165 -43.26 38.76 -28.88
CA ARG A 165 -43.22 39.77 -29.94
C ARG A 165 -44.41 39.62 -30.90
N LEU A 166 -44.69 38.40 -31.37
CA LEU A 166 -45.81 38.10 -32.26
C LEU A 166 -47.16 38.33 -31.58
N ILE A 167 -47.30 38.01 -30.29
CA ILE A 167 -48.52 38.32 -29.51
C ILE A 167 -48.74 39.83 -29.49
N SER A 168 -47.69 40.61 -29.20
CA SER A 168 -47.77 42.07 -29.17
C SER A 168 -48.16 42.64 -30.54
N GLU A 169 -47.55 42.14 -31.62
CA GLU A 169 -47.87 42.53 -32.99
C GLU A 169 -49.31 42.19 -33.37
N ARG A 170 -49.80 41.00 -32.99
CA ARG A 170 -51.20 40.59 -33.17
C ARG A 170 -52.15 41.54 -32.44
N ASP A 171 -51.85 41.88 -31.20
CA ASP A 171 -52.68 42.77 -30.39
C ASP A 171 -52.74 44.19 -30.99
N SER A 172 -51.61 44.75 -31.45
CA SER A 172 -51.58 46.04 -32.14
C SER A 172 -52.33 46.04 -33.48
N LEU A 173 -52.20 44.97 -34.28
CA LEU A 173 -52.94 44.84 -35.53
C LEU A 173 -54.45 44.71 -35.31
N ARG A 174 -54.85 44.04 -34.23
CA ARG A 174 -56.26 43.93 -33.83
C ARG A 174 -56.82 45.30 -33.45
N GLU A 175 -56.10 46.07 -32.64
CA GLU A 175 -56.48 47.43 -32.26
C GLU A 175 -56.61 48.35 -33.49
N ALA A 176 -55.63 48.33 -34.39
CA ALA A 176 -55.70 49.11 -35.63
C ALA A 176 -56.88 48.69 -36.54
N ASN A 177 -57.23 47.40 -36.58
CA ASN A 177 -58.41 46.94 -37.33
C ASN A 177 -59.71 47.46 -36.71
N ASP A 178 -59.80 47.44 -35.38
CA ASP A 178 -60.96 47.94 -34.63
C ASP A 178 -61.13 49.46 -34.80
N GLU A 179 -60.02 50.23 -34.81
CA GLU A 179 -60.02 51.67 -35.12
C GLU A 179 -60.50 51.96 -36.55
N LEU A 180 -59.99 51.22 -37.54
CA LEU A 180 -60.40 51.37 -38.93
C LEU A 180 -61.89 51.05 -39.12
N ARG A 181 -62.40 50.01 -38.47
CA ARG A 181 -63.84 49.68 -38.47
C ARG A 181 -64.67 50.81 -37.85
N CYS A 182 -64.22 51.37 -36.72
CA CYS A 182 -64.88 52.52 -36.10
C CYS A 182 -64.93 53.74 -37.04
N ALA A 183 -63.81 54.05 -37.71
CA ALA A 183 -63.73 55.16 -38.66
C ALA A 183 -64.65 54.94 -39.88
N GLN A 184 -64.72 53.71 -40.41
CA GLN A 184 -65.63 53.37 -41.51
C GLN A 184 -67.11 53.53 -41.11
N VAL A 185 -67.49 53.11 -39.90
CA VAL A 185 -68.86 53.30 -39.37
C VAL A 185 -69.18 54.79 -39.23
N GLN A 186 -68.26 55.59 -38.68
CA GLN A 186 -68.43 57.06 -38.59
C GLN A 186 -68.58 57.72 -39.97
N GLN A 187 -67.77 57.31 -40.95
CA GLN A 187 -67.85 57.81 -42.33
C GLN A 187 -69.15 57.38 -43.03
N GLY A 188 -69.65 56.16 -42.77
CA GLY A 188 -70.95 55.69 -43.23
C GLY A 188 -72.12 56.48 -42.63
N CYS A 189 -72.08 56.80 -41.34
CA CYS A 189 -73.08 57.67 -40.71
C CYS A 189 -73.08 59.09 -41.29
N LEU A 190 -71.91 59.64 -41.64
CA LEU A 190 -71.80 60.98 -42.25
C LEU A 190 -72.26 61.04 -43.71
N LEU A 191 -72.26 59.91 -44.43
CA LEU A 191 -72.76 59.80 -45.80
C LEU A 191 -74.25 59.39 -45.87
N SER A 192 -74.86 58.97 -44.76
CA SER A 192 -76.21 58.42 -44.69
C SER A 192 -77.26 59.40 -44.13
N ASP A 193 -77.08 60.71 -44.30
CA ASP A 193 -78.19 61.68 -44.16
C ASP A 193 -78.98 61.78 -45.49
N GLY A 194 -79.33 60.62 -46.05
CA GLY A 194 -79.91 60.48 -47.38
C GLY A 194 -80.43 59.07 -47.68
N ASP A 195 -81.56 58.75 -47.07
CA ASP A 195 -82.59 57.79 -47.51
C ASP A 195 -82.33 56.26 -47.43
N VAL A 196 -83.45 55.57 -47.17
CA VAL A 196 -83.67 54.21 -46.69
C VAL A 196 -83.41 53.15 -47.77
N THR A 197 -82.87 51.96 -47.41
CA THR A 197 -83.48 50.62 -47.63
C THR A 197 -82.47 49.45 -47.68
N VAL A 198 -82.77 48.45 -46.84
CA VAL A 198 -82.72 46.98 -47.09
C VAL A 198 -81.35 46.29 -47.26
N GLY A 199 -81.02 45.51 -46.22
CA GLY A 199 -80.73 44.07 -46.33
C GLY A 199 -79.34 43.64 -46.80
N ASN A 200 -78.58 42.97 -45.91
CA ASN A 200 -78.16 41.57 -46.16
C ASN A 200 -77.31 40.98 -45.03
N LEU A 201 -77.60 39.71 -44.76
CA LEU A 201 -76.82 38.71 -44.04
C LEU A 201 -75.30 38.82 -44.31
N ALA A 202 -74.50 38.97 -43.26
CA ALA A 202 -73.09 38.60 -43.27
C ALA A 202 -72.81 37.73 -42.05
N ALA A 203 -72.35 36.51 -42.34
CA ALA A 203 -72.28 35.38 -41.46
C ALA A 203 -71.33 35.55 -40.26
N GLU A 204 -71.80 35.04 -39.12
CA GLU A 204 -71.03 34.64 -37.97
C GLU A 204 -70.00 33.57 -38.38
N ILE A 205 -68.71 33.95 -38.40
CA ILE A 205 -67.60 33.01 -38.57
C ILE A 205 -66.92 32.87 -37.21
N MET A 206 -67.18 31.74 -36.54
CA MET A 206 -66.47 31.30 -35.36
C MET A 206 -65.05 30.80 -35.72
N PRO A 207 -64.03 31.05 -34.89
CA PRO A 207 -62.70 30.47 -35.11
C PRO A 207 -62.71 28.97 -34.79
N THR A 208 -62.12 28.16 -35.68
CA THR A 208 -61.83 26.75 -35.39
C THR A 208 -60.46 26.66 -34.75
N GLU A 209 -60.44 26.32 -33.46
CA GLU A 209 -59.25 25.90 -32.72
C GLU A 209 -58.83 24.50 -33.18
N LEU A 210 -57.57 24.33 -33.59
CA LEU A 210 -56.79 23.08 -33.57
C LEU A 210 -55.30 23.41 -33.47
#